data_AF-A0A7V9IZZ3-F1
#
_entry.id   AF-A0A7V9IZZ3-F1
#
_cell.length_a   1.000
_cell.length_b   1.000
_cell.length_c   1.000
_cell.angle_alpha   90.00
_cell.angle_beta   90.00
_cell.angle_gamma   90.00
#
_symmetry.space_group_name_H-M   'P 1'
#
loop_
_entity.id
_entity.type
_entity.pdbx_description
1 polymer ?
#
loop_
_entity_poly.entity_id
_entity_poly.type
_entity_poly.pdbx_seq_one_letter_code
_entity_poly.pdbx_strand_id
1 'polypeptide(L)'
;MMKRSLSAAAKLNATGLAVAAAGILIQYFSGVEGFPTIPPGPIILLVAASLVAFGPWGWTPVLGVIASLFLIVGGVIATMAGGGLGPQLSDPTAVGGFAGAVIQIAGLLLALVAGIFAVREGSRGPS
;
A
#
# COMPACT_ATOMS: atom_id res chain seq x y z
N MET A 1 5.43 30.75 -3.92
CA MET A 1 4.85 29.42 -3.66
C MET A 1 5.48 28.87 -2.39
N MET A 2 4.78 28.91 -1.26
CA MET A 2 5.28 28.32 -0.01
C MET A 2 5.44 26.81 -0.21
N LYS A 3 6.67 26.28 -0.10
CA LYS A 3 6.90 24.84 -0.02
C LYS A 3 6.33 24.36 1.31
N ARG A 4 5.09 23.88 1.32
CA ARG A 4 4.56 23.15 2.47
C ARG A 4 5.29 21.80 2.48
N SER A 5 6.19 21.59 3.44
CA SER A 5 6.86 20.30 3.58
C SER A 5 5.84 19.24 3.97
N LEU A 6 5.88 18.08 3.33
CA LEU A 6 5.09 16.92 3.74
C LEU A 6 5.33 16.61 5.21
N SER A 7 4.24 16.34 5.95
CA SER A 7 4.34 15.87 7.32
C SER A 7 5.03 14.50 7.36
N ALA A 8 5.61 14.15 8.51
CA ALA A 8 6.24 12.85 8.69
C ALA A 8 5.25 11.70 8.42
N ALA A 9 4.00 11.86 8.87
CA ALA A 9 2.93 10.89 8.63
C ALA A 9 2.62 10.74 7.13
N ALA A 10 2.55 11.84 6.36
CA ALA A 10 2.32 11.78 4.92
C ALA A 10 3.47 11.08 4.17
N LYS A 11 4.73 11.32 4.59
CA LYS A 11 5.89 10.60 4.04
C LYS A 11 5.82 9.11 4.33
N LEU A 12 5.54 8.74 5.58
CA LEU A 12 5.39 7.33 5.98
C LEU A 12 4.23 6.65 5.25
N ASN A 13 3.13 7.36 5.00
CA ASN A 13 2.02 6.86 4.20
C ASN A 13 2.46 6.53 2.76
N ALA A 14 3.10 7.49 2.07
CA ALA A 14 3.61 7.28 0.72
C ALA A 14 4.66 6.15 0.66
N THR A 15 5.58 6.09 1.63
CA THR A 15 6.57 5.02 1.74
C THR A 15 5.90 3.66 1.95
N GLY A 16 4.90 3.57 2.84
CA GLY A 16 4.16 2.32 3.07
C GLY A 16 3.47 1.82 1.80
N LEU A 17 2.86 2.72 1.02
CA LEU A 17 2.23 2.38 -0.26
C LEU A 17 3.26 1.85 -1.27
N ALA A 18 4.42 2.48 -1.36
CA ALA A 18 5.51 2.03 -2.23
C ALA A 18 6.08 0.67 -1.80
N VAL A 19 6.28 0.46 -0.49
CA VAL A 19 6.72 -0.84 0.06
C VAL A 19 5.68 -1.92 -0.23
N ALA A 20 4.40 -1.62 -0.06
CA ALA A 20 3.33 -2.56 -0.39
C ALA A 20 3.33 -2.93 -1.88
N ALA A 21 3.51 -1.94 -2.77
CA ALA A 21 3.62 -2.17 -4.20
C ALA A 21 4.83 -3.06 -4.55
N ALA A 22 5.97 -2.82 -3.90
CA ALA A 22 7.16 -3.66 -4.07
C ALA A 22 6.90 -5.11 -3.63
N GLY A 23 6.24 -5.33 -2.50
CA GLY A 23 5.85 -6.67 -2.04
C GLY A 23 4.95 -7.42 -3.05
N ILE A 24 4.01 -6.71 -3.68
CA ILE A 24 3.17 -7.30 -4.74
C ILE A 24 4.01 -7.61 -5.99
N LEU A 25 4.90 -6.71 -6.41
CA LEU A 25 5.76 -6.94 -7.57
C LEU A 25 6.72 -8.11 -7.35
N ILE A 26 7.23 -8.30 -6.13
CA ILE A 26 8.04 -9.47 -5.78
C ILE A 26 7.24 -10.75 -6.00
N GLN A 27 6.00 -10.83 -5.51
CA GLN A 27 5.13 -12.00 -5.73
C GLN A 27 4.88 -12.24 -7.23
N TYR A 28 4.54 -11.18 -7.96
CA TYR A 28 4.27 -11.24 -9.40
C TYR A 28 5.47 -11.77 -10.18
N PHE A 29 6.67 -11.20 -9.99
CA PHE A 29 7.88 -11.62 -10.69
C PHE A 29 8.43 -12.96 -10.19
N SER A 30 8.00 -13.44 -9.02
CA SER A 30 8.30 -14.78 -8.53
C SER A 30 7.40 -15.87 -9.14
N GLY A 31 6.46 -15.50 -10.02
CA GLY A 31 5.59 -16.45 -10.70
C GLY A 31 4.44 -16.96 -9.84
N VAL A 32 4.03 -16.22 -8.81
CA VAL A 32 2.84 -16.56 -8.02
C VAL A 32 1.61 -16.62 -8.94
N GLU A 33 0.88 -17.73 -8.88
CA GLU A 33 -0.31 -17.92 -9.69
C GLU A 33 -1.46 -16.99 -9.27
N GLY A 34 -2.38 -16.72 -10.20
CA GLY A 34 -3.57 -15.89 -9.96
C GLY A 34 -3.37 -14.39 -10.18
N PHE A 35 -2.15 -13.93 -10.49
CA PHE A 35 -1.95 -12.57 -10.96
C PHE A 35 -2.42 -12.40 -12.41
N PRO A 36 -3.20 -11.34 -12.73
CA PRO A 36 -3.46 -10.98 -14.11
C PRO A 36 -2.16 -10.50 -14.78
N THR A 37 -2.11 -10.54 -16.12
CA THR A 37 -0.94 -10.12 -16.92
C THR A 37 -0.42 -8.74 -16.50
N ILE A 38 -1.33 -7.82 -16.17
CA ILE A 38 -0.99 -6.51 -15.62
C ILE A 38 -1.59 -6.43 -14.21
N PRO A 39 -0.78 -6.55 -13.14
CA PRO A 39 -1.29 -6.53 -11.78
C PRO A 39 -1.81 -5.13 -11.43
N PRO A 40 -3.10 -4.96 -11.08
CA PRO A 40 -3.65 -3.63 -10.78
C PRO A 40 -3.16 -3.07 -9.45
N GLY A 41 -2.85 -3.95 -8.47
CA GLY A 41 -2.45 -3.55 -7.11
C GLY A 41 -1.25 -2.60 -7.06
N PRO A 42 -0.09 -2.93 -7.66
CA PRO A 42 1.06 -2.03 -7.70
C PRO A 42 0.75 -0.68 -8.35
N ILE A 43 -0.05 -0.68 -9.42
CA ILE A 43 -0.42 0.55 -10.13
C ILE A 43 -1.24 1.46 -9.21
N ILE A 44 -2.27 0.92 -8.57
CA ILE A 44 -3.13 1.66 -7.62
C ILE A 44 -2.30 2.25 -6.49
N LEU A 45 -1.42 1.46 -5.89
CA LEU A 45 -0.59 1.88 -4.77
C LEU A 45 0.45 2.95 -5.17
N LEU A 46 1.11 2.79 -6.31
CA LEU A 46 2.11 3.76 -6.79
C LEU A 46 1.48 5.08 -7.23
N VAL A 47 0.30 5.04 -7.87
CA VAL A 47 -0.47 6.25 -8.19
C VAL A 47 -0.88 6.97 -6.91
N ALA A 48 -1.43 6.24 -5.93
CA ALA A 48 -1.77 6.82 -4.63
C ALA A 48 -0.52 7.40 -3.92
N ALA A 49 0.59 6.66 -3.89
CA ALA A 49 1.84 7.13 -3.30
C ALA A 49 2.34 8.43 -3.96
N SER A 50 2.26 8.50 -5.29
CA SER A 50 2.65 9.70 -6.05
C SER A 50 1.75 10.88 -5.73
N LEU A 51 0.44 10.67 -5.63
CA LEU A 51 -0.51 11.72 -5.27
C LEU A 51 -0.30 12.22 -3.83
N VAL A 52 0.05 11.33 -2.90
CA VAL A 52 0.40 11.71 -1.52
C VAL A 52 1.72 12.46 -1.48
N ALA A 53 2.73 12.01 -2.22
CA ALA A 53 4.08 12.58 -2.19
C ALA A 53 4.20 13.92 -2.93
N PHE A 54 3.41 14.13 -3.99
CA PHE A 54 3.57 15.28 -4.88
C PHE A 54 2.31 16.15 -4.97
N GLY A 55 1.17 15.67 -4.47
CA GLY A 55 -0.08 16.40 -4.54
C GLY A 55 -0.05 17.65 -3.65
N PRO A 56 -0.38 18.84 -4.17
CA PRO A 56 -0.35 20.08 -3.41
C PRO A 56 -1.49 20.21 -2.39
N TRP A 57 -2.42 19.25 -2.35
CA TRP A 57 -3.65 19.34 -1.57
C TRP A 57 -3.58 18.56 -0.26
N GLY A 58 -4.08 19.17 0.81
CA GLY A 58 -4.11 18.55 2.15
C GLY A 58 -5.02 17.31 2.28
N TRP A 59 -5.85 17.01 1.27
CA TRP A 59 -6.69 15.81 1.24
C TRP A 59 -6.01 14.59 0.60
N THR A 60 -4.83 14.76 -0.01
CA THR A 60 -4.12 13.66 -0.69
C THR A 60 -3.85 12.43 0.19
N PRO A 61 -3.59 12.53 1.52
CA PRO A 61 -3.42 11.34 2.36
C PRO A 61 -4.67 10.44 2.45
N VAL A 62 -5.87 10.98 2.16
CA VAL A 62 -7.10 10.19 2.09
C VAL A 62 -7.00 9.12 1.00
N LEU A 63 -6.36 9.43 -0.12
CA LEU A 63 -6.16 8.47 -1.21
C LEU A 63 -5.29 7.30 -0.78
N GLY A 64 -4.25 7.56 0.01
CA GLY A 64 -3.40 6.50 0.56
C GLY A 64 -4.16 5.58 1.51
N VAL A 65 -5.06 6.12 2.34
CA VAL A 65 -5.95 5.33 3.19
C VAL A 65 -6.90 4.46 2.36
N ILE A 66 -7.57 5.06 1.37
CA ILE A 66 -8.52 4.35 0.49
C ILE A 66 -7.80 3.22 -0.28
N ALA A 67 -6.65 3.51 -0.88
CA ALA A 67 -5.87 2.52 -1.61
C ALA A 67 -5.44 1.35 -0.70
N SER A 68 -4.94 1.66 0.50
CA SER A 68 -4.53 0.62 1.46
C SER A 68 -5.70 -0.25 1.88
N LEU A 69 -6.85 0.35 2.21
CA LEU A 69 -8.07 -0.39 2.57
C LEU A 69 -8.57 -1.26 1.42
N PHE A 70 -8.60 -0.72 0.20
CA PHE A 70 -9.03 -1.46 -0.99
C PHE A 70 -8.19 -2.74 -1.18
N LEU A 71 -6.85 -2.63 -1.05
CA LEU A 71 -5.95 -3.79 -1.18
C LEU A 71 -6.07 -4.76 -0.01
N ILE A 72 -6.26 -4.28 1.22
CA ILE A 72 -6.47 -5.15 2.40
C ILE A 72 -7.78 -5.94 2.23
N VAL A 73 -8.88 -5.27 1.93
CA VAL A 73 -10.19 -5.91 1.74
C VAL A 73 -10.14 -6.90 0.58
N GLY A 74 -9.58 -6.49 -0.57
CA GLY A 74 -9.41 -7.37 -1.72
C GLY A 74 -8.54 -8.61 -1.39
N GLY A 75 -7.45 -8.43 -0.65
CA GLY A 75 -6.58 -9.51 -0.20
C GLY A 75 -7.27 -10.48 0.76
N VAL A 76 -8.09 -9.97 1.69
CA VAL A 76 -8.90 -10.80 2.59
C VAL A 76 -9.93 -11.61 1.81
N ILE A 77 -10.69 -10.97 0.90
CA ILE A 77 -11.68 -11.66 0.06
C ILE A 77 -11.01 -12.77 -0.78
N ALA A 78 -9.87 -12.46 -1.41
CA ALA A 78 -9.12 -13.44 -2.19
C ALA A 78 -8.62 -14.61 -1.33
N THR A 79 -8.19 -14.34 -0.09
CA THR A 79 -7.76 -15.37 0.87
C THR A 79 -8.91 -16.28 1.29
N MET A 80 -10.09 -15.71 1.56
CA MET A 80 -11.29 -16.49 1.89
C MET A 80 -11.77 -17.35 0.71
N ALA A 81 -11.47 -16.94 -0.52
CA ALA A 81 -11.72 -17.72 -1.73
C ALA A 81 -10.66 -18.81 -2.01
N GLY A 82 -9.68 -19.01 -1.11
CA GLY A 82 -8.63 -20.01 -1.26
C GLY A 82 -7.39 -19.56 -2.04
N GLY A 83 -7.33 -18.28 -2.45
CA GLY A 83 -6.18 -17.68 -3.13
C GLY A 83 -5.55 -16.55 -2.31
N GLY A 84 -5.18 -15.46 -2.97
CA GLY A 84 -4.78 -14.23 -2.29
C GLY A 84 -3.41 -14.32 -1.61
N LEU A 85 -3.37 -14.13 -0.29
CA LEU A 85 -2.15 -14.19 0.54
C LEU A 85 -2.03 -15.50 1.33
N GLY A 86 -3.12 -16.28 1.41
CA GLY A 86 -3.18 -17.51 2.21
C GLY A 86 -2.13 -18.55 1.80
N PRO A 87 -2.10 -18.98 0.52
CA PRO A 87 -1.11 -19.93 0.03
C PRO A 87 0.34 -19.46 0.23
N GLN A 88 0.59 -18.18 0.00
CA GLN A 88 1.92 -17.56 0.03
C GLN A 88 2.47 -17.48 1.45
N LEU A 89 1.61 -17.23 2.44
CA LEU A 89 2.00 -17.23 3.86
C LEU A 89 2.11 -18.64 4.44
N SER A 90 1.55 -19.65 3.76
CA SER A 90 1.54 -21.04 4.23
C SER A 90 2.72 -21.86 3.71
N ASP A 91 3.44 -21.38 2.70
CA ASP A 91 4.65 -22.01 2.16
C ASP A 91 5.87 -21.08 2.27
N PRO A 92 6.64 -21.15 3.38
CA PRO A 92 7.88 -20.40 3.54
C PRO A 92 8.99 -20.80 2.57
N THR A 93 8.91 -21.97 1.92
CA THR A 93 9.93 -22.45 0.98
C THR A 93 9.81 -21.76 -0.39
N ALA A 94 8.62 -21.29 -0.73
CA ALA A 94 8.37 -20.37 -1.84
C ALA A 94 8.77 -18.93 -1.47
N VAL A 95 10.09 -18.71 -1.28
CA VAL A 95 10.67 -17.47 -0.71
C VAL A 95 10.12 -16.20 -1.37
N GLY A 96 9.96 -16.18 -2.69
CA GLY A 96 9.43 -15.03 -3.43
C GLY A 96 7.98 -14.70 -3.09
N GLY A 97 7.12 -15.72 -3.04
CA GLY A 97 5.72 -15.57 -2.63
C GLY A 97 5.60 -15.12 -1.17
N PHE A 98 6.29 -15.84 -0.27
CA PHE A 98 6.25 -15.56 1.17
C PHE A 98 6.80 -14.19 1.52
N ALA A 99 8.02 -13.86 1.08
CA ALA A 99 8.66 -12.59 1.41
C ALA A 99 7.87 -11.41 0.82
N GLY A 100 7.40 -11.54 -0.43
CA GLY A 100 6.58 -10.51 -1.06
C GLY A 100 5.26 -10.29 -0.34
N ALA A 101 4.59 -11.36 0.15
CA ALA A 101 3.38 -11.26 0.96
C ALA A 101 3.62 -10.54 2.30
N VAL A 102 4.71 -10.89 3.00
CA VAL A 102 5.09 -10.22 4.27
C VAL A 102 5.38 -8.74 4.05
N ILE A 103 6.17 -8.40 3.02
CA ILE A 103 6.50 -7.01 2.66
C ILE A 103 5.22 -6.25 2.27
N GLN A 104 4.33 -6.87 1.50
CA GLN A 104 3.05 -6.28 1.12
C GLN A 104 2.22 -5.92 2.36
N ILE A 105 2.04 -6.86 3.29
CA ILE A 105 1.24 -6.66 4.50
C ILE A 105 1.85 -5.56 5.36
N ALA A 106 3.16 -5.60 5.60
CA ALA A 106 3.85 -4.59 6.39
C ALA A 106 3.71 -3.19 5.76
N GLY A 107 3.86 -3.09 4.44
CA GLY A 107 3.67 -1.85 3.70
C GLY A 107 2.24 -1.31 3.81
N LEU A 108 1.22 -2.16 3.63
CA LEU A 108 -0.19 -1.78 3.71
C LEU A 108 -0.58 -1.30 5.12
N LEU A 109 -0.09 -1.97 6.16
CA LEU A 109 -0.33 -1.56 7.55
C LEU A 109 0.34 -0.21 7.86
N LEU A 110 1.60 -0.05 7.46
CA LEU A 110 2.32 1.23 7.61
C LEU A 110 1.58 2.36 6.88
N ALA A 111 1.19 2.11 5.63
CA ALA A 111 0.45 3.06 4.82
C ALA A 111 -0.86 3.46 5.50
N LEU A 112 -1.67 2.49 5.91
CA LEU A 112 -2.97 2.75 6.52
C LEU A 112 -2.85 3.58 7.81
N VAL A 113 -2.00 3.15 8.74
CA VAL A 113 -1.83 3.83 10.03
C VAL A 113 -1.29 5.24 9.83
N ALA A 114 -0.22 5.41 9.05
CA ALA A 114 0.36 6.71 8.77
C ALA A 114 -0.62 7.63 8.01
N GLY A 115 -1.41 7.07 7.10
CA GLY A 115 -2.44 7.79 6.35
C GLY A 115 -3.52 8.37 7.26
N ILE A 116 -4.01 7.60 8.23
CA ILE A 116 -4.98 8.08 9.22
C ILE A 116 -4.42 9.26 10.02
N PHE A 117 -3.16 9.19 10.46
CA PHE A 117 -2.51 10.30 11.15
C PHE A 117 -2.34 11.53 10.25
N ALA A 118 -1.90 11.33 9.01
CA ALA A 118 -1.72 12.41 8.03
C ALA A 118 -3.05 13.13 7.71
N VAL A 119 -4.17 12.39 7.60
CA VAL A 119 -5.51 12.99 7.43
C VAL A 119 -5.88 13.85 8.64
N ARG A 120 -5.64 13.35 9.86
CA ARG A 120 -5.92 14.08 11.11
C ARG A 120 -5.04 15.32 11.31
N GLU A 121 -3.83 15.32 10.77
CA GLU A 121 -2.95 16.50 10.75
C GLU A 121 -3.46 17.53 9.73
N GLY A 122 -3.87 17.08 8.55
CA GLY A 122 -4.43 17.94 7.51
C GLY A 122 -5.74 18.62 7.91
N SER A 123 -6.57 17.94 8.72
CA SER A 123 -7.85 18.49 9.19
C SER A 123 -7.73 19.52 10.31
N ARG A 124 -6.56 19.66 10.95
CA ARG A 124 -6.38 20.55 12.11
C ARG A 124 -6.04 22.01 11.75
N GLY A 125 -5.79 22.33 10.48
CA GLY A 125 -5.42 23.68 10.06
C GLY A 125 -4.09 24.16 10.66
N PRO A 126 -3.38 25.13 10.03
CA PRO A 126 -2.23 25.75 10.69
C PRO A 126 -2.74 26.59 11.88
N SER A 127 -2.29 26.25 13.09
CA SER A 127 -2.34 27.14 14.26
C SER A 127 -1.56 28.42 14.01
#